data_AF-A0A953DAA4-F1
#
_entry.id   AF-A0A953DAA4-F1
#
_cell.length_a   1.000
_cell.length_b   1.000
_cell.length_c   1.000
_cell.angle_alpha   90.00
_cell.angle_beta   90.00
_cell.angle_gamma   90.00
#
_symmetry.space_group_name_H-M   'P 1'
#
loop_
_entity.id
_entity.type
_entity.pdbx_description
1 polymer ?
#
loop_
_entity_poly.entity_id
_entity_poly.type
_entity_poly.pdbx_seq_one_letter_code
_entity_poly.pdbx_strand_id
1 'polypeptide(L)'
;MTATLEPSAADHERAKYEQMWEHADYRKFSPGLHALERLDLAARFRDLGVRTILDAGCGSGKFMRRLMEHNQADFTIRGFDIAANCLDPWFADKMTPGFLTLGCMWDAGALPAPNDAVVCTDVMEHIPTEHVPAVLRNLRAAATRCVFFGIALFPDAFGPKVIGAPLHLTVQPVDWWRARVTEAGLETISGAVQKNPDGTPMWLYLLCRPAAA
;
A
#
# COMPACT_ATOMS: atom_id res chain seq x y z
N MET A 1 -37.62 -10.30 11.77
CA MET A 1 -36.47 -10.07 12.66
C MET A 1 -35.23 -10.07 11.78
N THR A 2 -34.78 -8.90 11.36
CA THR A 2 -33.50 -8.74 10.67
C THR A 2 -32.40 -8.92 11.71
N ALA A 3 -31.72 -10.07 11.69
CA ALA A 3 -30.51 -10.26 12.47
C ALA A 3 -29.48 -9.27 11.96
N THR A 4 -29.12 -8.27 12.77
CA THR A 4 -27.91 -7.48 12.58
C THR A 4 -26.73 -8.44 12.72
N LEU A 5 -26.08 -8.75 11.60
CA LEU A 5 -24.83 -9.51 11.60
C LEU A 5 -23.77 -8.65 12.29
N GLU A 6 -23.01 -9.26 13.21
CA GLU A 6 -21.85 -8.62 13.82
C GLU A 6 -20.87 -8.16 12.72
N PRO A 7 -20.27 -6.95 12.83
CA PRO A 7 -19.33 -6.46 11.84
C PRO A 7 -18.12 -7.40 11.70
N SER A 8 -17.67 -7.63 10.47
CA SER A 8 -16.48 -8.45 10.22
C SER A 8 -15.19 -7.74 10.69
N ALA A 9 -14.07 -8.46 10.77
CA ALA A 9 -12.77 -7.83 11.03
C ALA A 9 -12.43 -6.74 10.00
N ALA A 10 -12.82 -6.95 8.73
CA ALA A 10 -12.63 -5.97 7.67
C ALA A 10 -13.50 -4.72 7.87
N ASP A 11 -14.72 -4.87 8.41
CA ASP A 11 -15.59 -3.73 8.73
C ASP A 11 -15.04 -2.90 9.88
N HIS A 12 -14.47 -3.54 10.90
CA HIS A 12 -13.80 -2.85 12.01
C HIS A 12 -12.57 -2.06 11.52
N GLU A 13 -11.73 -2.67 10.69
CA GLU A 13 -10.58 -1.99 10.10
C GLU A 13 -11.02 -0.83 9.19
N ARG A 14 -12.06 -1.02 8.37
CA ARG A 14 -12.64 0.03 7.54
C ARG A 14 -13.06 1.23 8.37
N ALA A 15 -13.87 1.02 9.41
CA ALA A 15 -14.35 2.09 10.29
C ALA A 15 -13.19 2.81 10.99
N LYS A 16 -12.16 2.07 11.42
CA LYS A 16 -10.94 2.63 12.01
C LYS A 16 -10.25 3.58 11.02
N TYR A 17 -10.04 3.17 9.77
CA TYR A 17 -9.39 4.03 8.78
C TYR A 17 -10.26 5.21 8.34
N GLU A 18 -11.57 5.02 8.24
CA GLU A 18 -12.49 6.13 7.97
C GLU A 18 -12.38 7.20 9.05
N GLN A 19 -12.32 6.83 10.33
CA GLN A 19 -12.05 7.75 11.44
C GLN A 19 -10.67 8.41 11.31
N MET A 20 -9.62 7.65 11.00
CA MET A 20 -8.26 8.19 10.85
C MET A 20 -8.19 9.26 9.76
N TRP A 21 -8.86 9.05 8.63
CA TRP A 21 -8.89 9.99 7.51
C TRP A 21 -9.67 11.28 7.80
N GLU A 22 -10.44 11.38 8.89
CA GLU A 22 -11.03 12.65 9.34
C GLU A 22 -9.98 13.62 9.88
N HIS A 23 -8.81 13.13 10.29
CA HIS A 23 -7.75 13.96 10.86
C HIS A 23 -6.84 14.56 9.77
N ALA A 24 -6.89 15.88 9.63
CA ALA A 24 -6.06 16.61 8.65
C ALA A 24 -4.56 16.34 8.78
N ASP A 25 -4.06 16.12 10.01
CA ASP A 25 -2.65 15.78 10.25
C ASP A 25 -2.26 14.41 9.69
N TYR A 26 -3.18 13.44 9.73
CA TYR A 26 -2.95 12.09 9.18
C TYR A 26 -2.73 12.13 7.66
N ARG A 27 -3.36 13.11 7.00
CA ARG A 27 -3.23 13.33 5.55
C ARG A 27 -1.93 14.00 5.13
N LYS A 28 -1.14 14.59 6.02
CA LYS A 28 -0.03 15.48 5.62
C LYS A 28 1.11 14.74 4.93
N PHE A 29 1.51 13.60 5.49
CA PHE A 29 2.65 12.84 4.98
C PHE A 29 2.16 11.69 4.10
N SER A 30 2.84 11.46 2.98
CA SER A 30 2.59 10.29 2.12
C SER A 30 3.91 9.54 1.95
N PRO A 31 4.06 8.39 2.62
CA PRO A 31 5.22 7.52 2.45
C PRO A 31 5.39 7.06 1.00
N GLY A 32 4.29 6.77 0.29
CA GLY A 32 4.30 6.44 -1.15
C GLY A 32 4.91 7.56 -2.00
N LEU A 33 4.50 8.82 -1.80
CA LEU A 33 5.09 9.95 -2.51
C LEU A 33 6.58 10.12 -2.17
N HIS A 34 6.95 9.99 -0.89
CA HIS A 34 8.34 10.08 -0.47
C HIS A 34 9.20 8.99 -1.14
N ALA A 35 8.72 7.75 -1.18
CA ALA A 35 9.40 6.63 -1.82
C ALA A 35 9.56 6.84 -3.33
N LEU A 36 8.51 7.32 -4.00
CA LEU A 36 8.53 7.67 -5.43
C LEU A 36 9.67 8.63 -5.77
N GLU A 37 9.77 9.74 -5.05
CA GLU A 37 10.78 10.77 -5.27
C GLU A 37 12.18 10.29 -4.90
N ARG A 38 12.32 9.64 -3.73
CA ARG A 38 13.61 9.25 -3.18
C ARG A 38 14.28 8.13 -3.96
N LEU A 39 13.49 7.18 -4.48
CA LEU A 39 14.00 5.97 -5.14
C LEU A 39 13.89 6.02 -6.66
N ASP A 40 13.40 7.13 -7.19
CA ASP A 40 13.10 7.36 -8.61
C ASP A 40 12.27 6.21 -9.21
N LEU A 41 11.15 5.90 -8.55
CA LEU A 41 10.32 4.76 -8.94
C LEU A 41 9.76 4.92 -10.35
N ALA A 42 9.51 6.16 -10.80
CA ALA A 42 9.06 6.42 -12.17
C ALA A 42 10.09 5.95 -13.20
N ALA A 43 11.38 6.24 -13.02
CA ALA A 43 12.43 5.72 -13.91
C ALA A 43 12.49 4.19 -13.87
N ARG A 44 12.48 3.60 -12.67
CA ARG A 44 12.51 2.13 -12.51
C ARG A 44 11.32 1.44 -13.17
N PHE A 45 10.13 2.04 -13.10
CA PHE A 45 8.93 1.55 -13.77
C PHE A 45 9.08 1.62 -15.30
N ARG A 46 9.69 2.68 -15.85
CA ARG A 46 10.00 2.74 -17.29
C ARG A 46 10.97 1.64 -17.70
N ASP A 47 12.03 1.41 -16.93
CA ASP A 47 13.03 0.36 -17.20
C ASP A 47 12.40 -1.04 -17.22
N LEU A 48 11.38 -1.25 -16.39
CA LEU A 48 10.61 -2.49 -16.35
C LEU A 48 9.46 -2.54 -17.36
N GLY A 49 9.27 -1.51 -18.19
CA GLY A 49 8.19 -1.44 -19.18
C GLY A 49 6.79 -1.36 -18.56
N VAL A 50 6.65 -0.83 -17.36
CA VAL A 50 5.35 -0.60 -16.69
C VAL A 50 4.55 0.46 -17.42
N ARG A 51 3.25 0.22 -17.63
CA ARG A 51 2.28 1.18 -18.19
C ARG A 51 1.05 1.36 -17.30
N THR A 52 0.67 0.32 -16.57
CA THR A 52 -0.48 0.32 -15.65
C THR A 52 -0.03 0.10 -14.21
N ILE A 53 -0.50 0.95 -13.30
CA ILE A 53 -0.12 0.92 -11.89
C ILE A 53 -1.38 0.80 -11.03
N LEU A 54 -1.34 -0.10 -10.06
CA LEU A 54 -2.25 -0.13 -8.92
C LEU A 54 -1.54 0.41 -7.69
N ASP A 55 -2.05 1.48 -7.10
CA ASP A 55 -1.67 1.94 -5.76
C ASP A 55 -2.55 1.23 -4.73
N ALA A 56 -2.04 0.14 -4.16
CA ALA A 56 -2.73 -0.69 -3.19
C ALA A 56 -2.52 -0.13 -1.78
N GLY A 57 -3.58 0.45 -1.22
CA GLY A 57 -3.55 1.26 0.00
C GLY A 57 -3.21 2.70 -0.34
N CYS A 58 -3.93 3.28 -1.31
CA CYS A 58 -3.56 4.55 -1.91
C CYS A 58 -3.68 5.75 -0.98
N GLY A 59 -4.41 5.62 0.13
CA GLY A 59 -4.59 6.64 1.15
C GLY A 59 -5.02 7.98 0.56
N SER A 60 -4.29 9.04 0.88
CA SER A 60 -4.60 10.38 0.39
C SER A 60 -4.44 10.56 -1.14
N GLY A 61 -3.87 9.57 -1.84
CA GLY A 61 -3.64 9.58 -3.28
C GLY A 61 -2.47 10.46 -3.73
N LYS A 62 -1.65 11.00 -2.84
CA LYS A 62 -0.53 11.90 -3.21
C LYS A 62 0.48 11.25 -4.16
N PHE A 63 0.75 9.95 -4.00
CA PHE A 63 1.55 9.17 -4.96
C PHE A 63 0.90 9.17 -6.34
N MET A 64 -0.38 8.81 -6.42
CA MET A 64 -1.13 8.80 -7.68
C MET A 64 -1.17 10.16 -8.34
N ARG A 65 -1.49 11.20 -7.57
CA ARG A 65 -1.53 12.59 -8.05
C ARG A 65 -0.20 12.98 -8.69
N ARG A 66 0.93 12.66 -8.05
CA ARG A 66 2.25 12.98 -8.60
C ARG A 66 2.48 12.34 -9.97
N LEU A 67 2.12 11.06 -10.11
CA LEU A 67 2.25 10.37 -11.39
C LEU A 67 1.28 10.93 -12.45
N MET A 68 0.06 11.30 -12.07
CA MET A 68 -0.89 11.94 -12.99
C MET A 68 -0.41 13.32 -13.46
N GLU A 69 0.17 14.13 -12.57
CA GLU A 69 0.65 15.47 -12.91
C GLU A 69 1.91 15.42 -13.80
N HIS A 70 2.83 14.48 -13.56
CA HIS A 70 4.16 14.51 -14.19
C HIS A 70 4.49 13.34 -15.11
N ASN A 71 3.72 12.24 -15.06
CA ASN A 71 4.02 10.99 -15.79
C ASN A 71 2.79 10.37 -16.48
N GLN A 72 1.72 11.15 -16.71
CA GLN A 72 0.50 10.67 -17.38
C GLN A 72 0.70 10.16 -18.82
N ALA A 73 1.77 10.60 -19.51
CA ALA A 73 2.14 10.06 -20.83
C ALA A 73 2.71 8.63 -20.74
N ASP A 74 3.23 8.26 -19.57
CA ASP A 74 3.90 6.98 -19.32
C ASP A 74 2.99 5.98 -18.61
N PHE A 75 2.18 6.45 -17.66
CA PHE A 75 1.45 5.58 -16.75
C PHE A 75 -0.04 5.91 -16.69
N THR A 76 -0.85 4.88 -16.66
CA THR A 76 -2.23 4.93 -16.14
C THR A 76 -2.23 4.34 -14.74
N ILE A 77 -2.92 5.00 -13.82
CA ILE A 77 -2.95 4.61 -12.41
C ILE A 77 -4.38 4.51 -11.88
N ARG A 78 -4.61 3.54 -11.00
CA ARG A 78 -5.83 3.38 -10.21
C ARG A 78 -5.47 3.09 -8.75
N GLY A 79 -6.36 3.46 -7.84
CA GLY A 79 -6.22 3.24 -6.41
C GLY A 79 -7.04 2.05 -5.92
N PHE A 80 -6.57 1.45 -4.84
CA PHE A 80 -7.35 0.55 -3.99
C PHE A 80 -7.19 0.98 -2.54
N ASP A 81 -8.27 1.05 -1.78
CA ASP A 81 -8.22 1.37 -0.36
C ASP A 81 -9.38 0.74 0.41
N ILE A 82 -9.22 0.58 1.72
CA ILE A 82 -10.30 0.10 2.58
C ILE A 82 -11.29 1.22 2.91
N ALA A 83 -10.83 2.47 3.01
CA ALA A 83 -11.64 3.61 3.43
C ALA A 83 -12.09 4.48 2.26
N ALA A 84 -13.39 4.77 2.19
CA ALA A 84 -13.97 5.54 1.08
C ALA A 84 -13.58 7.03 1.10
N ASN A 85 -13.25 7.58 2.27
CA ASN A 85 -12.89 8.97 2.47
C ASN A 85 -11.37 9.23 2.40
N CYS A 86 -10.56 8.26 1.94
CA CYS A 86 -9.11 8.35 1.97
C CYS A 86 -8.55 9.47 1.08
N LEU A 87 -9.02 9.60 -0.17
CA LEU A 87 -8.44 10.51 -1.16
C LEU A 87 -8.58 11.99 -0.78
N ASP A 88 -7.57 12.79 -1.15
CA ASP A 88 -7.63 14.23 -0.97
C ASP A 88 -8.65 14.90 -1.92
N PRO A 89 -9.19 16.09 -1.57
CA PRO A 89 -10.20 16.79 -2.39
C PRO A 89 -9.81 17.06 -3.85
N TRP A 90 -8.51 17.05 -4.17
CA TRP A 90 -8.00 17.22 -5.54
C TRP A 90 -8.56 16.17 -6.53
N PHE A 91 -8.99 15.01 -6.04
CA PHE A 91 -9.54 13.92 -6.86
C PHE A 91 -11.03 14.07 -7.17
N ALA A 92 -11.76 15.00 -6.55
CA ALA A 92 -13.22 15.07 -6.63
C ALA A 92 -13.79 15.11 -8.06
N ASP A 93 -13.10 15.78 -8.98
CA ASP A 93 -13.46 15.93 -10.41
C ASP A 93 -12.76 14.90 -11.32
N LYS A 94 -11.96 14.00 -10.77
CA LYS A 94 -11.14 12.99 -11.49
C LYS A 94 -11.64 11.57 -11.29
N MET A 95 -12.59 11.38 -10.37
CA MET A 95 -13.21 10.08 -10.09
C MET A 95 -14.00 9.60 -11.29
N THR A 96 -13.45 8.63 -12.02
CA THR A 96 -14.16 7.86 -13.05
C THR A 96 -14.45 6.44 -12.54
N PRO A 97 -15.43 5.72 -13.11
CA PRO A 97 -15.68 4.33 -12.74
C PRO A 97 -14.40 3.49 -12.82
N GLY A 98 -14.05 2.81 -11.73
CA GLY A 98 -12.84 2.00 -11.64
C GLY A 98 -11.55 2.74 -11.25
N PHE A 99 -11.61 4.07 -11.02
CA PHE A 99 -10.46 4.84 -10.55
C PHE A 99 -10.04 4.45 -9.13
N LEU A 100 -10.99 4.27 -8.21
CA LEU A 100 -10.78 3.76 -6.86
C LEU A 100 -11.62 2.51 -6.67
N THR A 101 -10.99 1.43 -6.24
CA THR A 101 -11.67 0.20 -5.80
C THR A 101 -11.65 0.13 -4.29
N LEU A 102 -12.82 -0.07 -3.67
CA LEU A 102 -12.92 -0.22 -2.22
C LEU A 102 -12.93 -1.70 -1.85
N GLY A 103 -12.13 -2.12 -0.88
CA GLY A 103 -12.09 -3.51 -0.44
C GLY A 103 -11.07 -3.77 0.66
N CYS A 104 -11.06 -5.00 1.16
CA CYS A 104 -10.03 -5.46 2.09
C CYS A 104 -8.96 -6.26 1.34
N MET A 105 -7.68 -5.97 1.60
CA MET A 105 -6.59 -6.60 0.84
C MET A 105 -6.43 -8.10 1.08
N TRP A 106 -6.90 -8.61 2.22
CA TRP A 106 -6.83 -10.05 2.51
C TRP A 106 -7.99 -10.84 1.89
N ASP A 107 -9.00 -10.16 1.36
CA ASP A 107 -10.10 -10.81 0.66
C ASP A 107 -9.62 -11.30 -0.72
N ALA A 108 -9.90 -12.56 -1.02
CA ALA A 108 -9.50 -13.18 -2.28
C ALA A 108 -10.14 -12.45 -3.47
N GLY A 109 -9.32 -12.01 -4.42
CA GLY A 109 -9.79 -11.35 -5.64
C GLY A 109 -10.26 -9.91 -5.46
N ALA A 110 -10.06 -9.29 -4.30
CA ALA A 110 -10.48 -7.91 -4.06
C ALA A 110 -9.67 -6.87 -4.87
N LEU A 111 -8.38 -7.11 -5.07
CA LEU A 111 -7.54 -6.17 -5.81
C LEU A 111 -7.87 -6.23 -7.31
N PRO A 112 -8.10 -5.08 -7.97
CA PRO A 112 -8.36 -5.06 -9.38
C PRO A 112 -7.10 -5.48 -10.14
N ALA A 113 -7.25 -6.42 -11.07
CA ALA A 113 -6.14 -7.05 -11.80
C ALA A 113 -6.51 -7.24 -13.29
N PRO A 114 -5.53 -7.42 -14.19
CA PRO A 114 -4.08 -7.32 -13.97
C PRO A 114 -3.57 -5.87 -13.93
N ASN A 115 -2.34 -5.66 -13.42
CA ASN A 115 -1.58 -4.41 -13.48
C ASN A 115 -0.12 -4.72 -13.77
N ASP A 116 0.60 -3.84 -14.46
CA ASP A 116 2.03 -4.03 -14.68
C ASP A 116 2.81 -3.89 -13.38
N ALA A 117 2.52 -2.83 -12.62
CA ALA A 117 3.06 -2.63 -11.28
C ALA A 117 1.94 -2.58 -10.23
N VAL A 118 2.21 -3.15 -9.07
CA VAL A 118 1.45 -2.92 -7.83
C VAL A 118 2.36 -2.22 -6.84
N VAL A 119 1.92 -1.11 -6.27
CA VAL A 119 2.63 -0.32 -5.26
C VAL A 119 1.91 -0.47 -3.94
N CYS A 120 2.63 -0.82 -2.87
CA CYS A 120 2.08 -1.04 -1.54
C CYS A 120 3.03 -0.39 -0.52
N THR A 121 2.69 0.80 -0.02
CA THR A 121 3.59 1.60 0.83
C THR A 121 2.86 2.11 2.06
N ASP A 122 3.39 1.84 3.25
CA ASP A 122 2.76 2.14 4.56
C ASP A 122 1.41 1.42 4.71
N VAL A 123 1.45 0.09 4.54
CA VAL A 123 0.26 -0.78 4.49
C VAL A 123 0.53 -2.13 5.15
N MET A 124 1.61 -2.83 4.76
CA MET A 124 1.86 -4.21 5.21
C MET A 124 1.99 -4.33 6.74
N GLU A 125 2.59 -3.34 7.38
CA GLU A 125 2.72 -3.18 8.82
C GLU A 125 1.38 -2.94 9.52
N HIS A 126 0.36 -2.49 8.79
CA HIS A 126 -1.00 -2.32 9.30
C HIS A 126 -1.85 -3.58 9.20
N ILE A 127 -1.44 -4.55 8.38
CA ILE A 127 -2.16 -5.82 8.23
C ILE A 127 -1.94 -6.66 9.49
N PRO A 128 -3.00 -7.24 10.11
CA PRO A 128 -2.84 -8.24 11.17
C PRO A 128 -1.93 -9.39 10.70
N THR A 129 -1.04 -9.86 11.57
CA THR A 129 0.06 -10.78 11.17
C THR A 129 -0.45 -12.05 10.48
N GLU A 130 -1.60 -12.57 10.90
CA GLU A 130 -2.29 -13.73 10.33
C GLU A 130 -2.79 -13.52 8.89
N HIS A 131 -3.05 -12.27 8.49
CA HIS A 131 -3.53 -11.91 7.16
C HIS A 131 -2.41 -11.51 6.20
N VAL A 132 -1.19 -11.24 6.70
CA VAL A 132 -0.02 -10.89 5.86
C VAL A 132 0.21 -11.89 4.71
N PRO A 133 0.19 -13.22 4.92
CA PRO A 133 0.37 -14.17 3.82
C PRO A 133 -0.70 -14.06 2.73
N ALA A 134 -1.95 -13.76 3.09
CA ALA A 134 -3.04 -13.61 2.12
C ALA A 134 -2.86 -12.32 1.29
N VAL A 135 -2.55 -11.20 1.96
CA VAL A 135 -2.30 -9.92 1.30
C VAL A 135 -1.14 -10.02 0.32
N LEU A 136 0.00 -10.61 0.72
CA LEU A 136 1.16 -10.76 -0.16
C LEU A 136 0.84 -11.60 -1.41
N ARG A 137 0.07 -12.69 -1.27
CA ARG A 137 -0.38 -13.49 -2.42
C ARG A 137 -1.30 -12.69 -3.35
N ASN A 138 -2.21 -11.90 -2.79
CA ASN A 138 -3.13 -11.07 -3.58
C ASN A 138 -2.38 -9.97 -4.34
N LEU A 139 -1.42 -9.29 -3.68
CA LEU A 139 -0.54 -8.30 -4.32
C LEU A 139 0.30 -8.93 -5.44
N ARG A 140 0.87 -10.12 -5.20
CA ARG A 140 1.60 -10.90 -6.21
C ARG A 140 0.72 -11.26 -7.40
N ALA A 141 -0.52 -11.68 -7.16
CA ALA A 141 -1.46 -12.07 -8.22
C ALA A 141 -1.96 -10.87 -9.04
N ALA A 142 -2.01 -9.67 -8.45
CA ALA A 142 -2.45 -8.45 -9.12
C ALA A 142 -1.38 -7.82 -10.03
N ALA A 143 -0.12 -8.25 -9.95
CA ALA A 143 1.01 -7.72 -10.71
C ALA A 143 1.48 -8.66 -11.82
N THR A 144 1.82 -8.10 -12.98
CA THR A 144 2.41 -8.86 -14.10
C THR A 144 3.91 -8.63 -14.26
N ARG A 145 4.44 -7.45 -13.88
CA ARG A 145 5.87 -7.13 -14.02
C ARG A 145 6.55 -6.93 -12.67
N CYS A 146 5.99 -6.11 -11.80
CA CYS A 146 6.61 -5.86 -10.49
C CYS A 146 5.64 -5.52 -9.36
N VAL A 147 6.11 -5.73 -8.14
CA VAL A 147 5.49 -5.22 -6.92
C VAL A 147 6.53 -4.37 -6.18
N PHE A 148 6.17 -3.15 -5.82
CA PHE A 148 6.96 -2.30 -4.95
C PHE A 148 6.37 -2.28 -3.54
N PHE A 149 7.22 -2.48 -2.54
CA PHE A 149 6.88 -2.35 -1.13
C PHE A 149 7.70 -1.23 -0.49
N GLY A 150 7.07 -0.42 0.35
CA GLY A 150 7.73 0.38 1.38
C GLY A 150 7.07 0.13 2.72
N ILE A 151 7.78 -0.55 3.63
CA ILE A 151 7.24 -1.09 4.87
C ILE A 151 7.95 -0.43 6.05
N ALA A 152 7.22 0.20 6.95
CA ALA A 152 7.72 0.70 8.22
C ALA A 152 8.09 -0.48 9.13
N LEU A 153 9.26 -0.35 9.76
CA LEU A 153 9.85 -1.33 10.67
C LEU A 153 9.76 -0.88 12.14
N PHE A 154 8.95 0.14 12.41
CA PHE A 154 8.80 0.79 13.70
C PHE A 154 7.31 0.93 14.05
N PRO A 155 6.94 1.05 15.34
CA PRO A 155 5.56 1.31 15.74
C PRO A 155 5.08 2.70 15.28
N ASP A 156 3.79 2.83 14.95
CA ASP A 156 3.23 4.13 14.64
C ASP A 156 3.07 5.00 15.90
N ALA A 157 3.11 6.32 15.69
CA ALA A 157 2.85 7.30 16.75
C ALA A 157 1.44 7.89 16.69
N PHE A 158 0.75 7.79 15.55
CA PHE A 158 -0.51 8.50 15.32
C PHE A 158 -1.70 7.78 15.94
N GLY A 159 -1.82 6.47 15.75
CA GLY A 159 -2.89 5.66 16.32
C GLY A 159 -2.99 5.80 17.82
N PRO A 160 -1.92 5.52 18.58
CA PRO A 160 -1.93 5.65 20.04
C PRO A 160 -2.32 7.05 20.50
N LYS A 161 -1.93 8.08 19.75
CA LYS A 161 -2.23 9.49 20.07
C LYS A 161 -3.69 9.87 19.81
N VAL A 162 -4.30 9.34 18.76
CA VAL A 162 -5.60 9.85 18.25
C VAL A 162 -6.77 8.92 18.56
N ILE A 163 -6.56 7.60 18.47
CA ILE A 163 -7.59 6.59 18.72
C ILE A 163 -7.25 5.67 19.90
N GLY A 164 -6.11 5.88 20.56
CA GLY A 164 -5.70 5.12 21.75
C GLY A 164 -5.21 3.69 21.47
N ALA A 165 -5.03 3.33 20.20
CA ALA A 165 -4.59 1.99 19.78
C ALA A 165 -3.57 2.09 18.62
N PRO A 166 -2.60 1.16 18.52
CA PRO A 166 -1.64 1.15 17.41
C PRO A 166 -2.34 0.90 16.07
N LEU A 167 -1.84 1.55 15.03
CA LEU A 167 -2.19 1.24 13.64
C LEU A 167 -1.24 0.21 13.05
N HIS A 168 0.03 0.19 13.45
CA HIS A 168 1.00 -0.82 13.01
C HIS A 168 0.81 -2.11 13.82
N LEU A 169 0.05 -3.04 13.27
CA LEU A 169 -0.28 -4.33 13.89
C LEU A 169 0.83 -5.38 13.72
N THR A 170 1.60 -5.29 12.64
CA THR A 170 2.71 -6.20 12.33
C THR A 170 4.01 -5.43 12.19
N VAL A 171 4.73 -5.26 13.30
CA VAL A 171 6.08 -4.68 13.31
C VAL A 171 7.10 -5.81 13.42
N GLN A 172 7.76 -6.12 12.30
CA GLN A 172 8.66 -7.27 12.17
C GLN A 172 10.00 -6.85 11.55
N PRO A 173 11.11 -7.58 11.83
CA PRO A 173 12.43 -7.24 11.29
C PRO A 173 12.51 -7.49 9.78
N VAL A 174 13.53 -6.89 9.14
CA VAL A 174 13.78 -6.96 7.69
C VAL A 174 13.74 -8.38 7.14
N ASP A 175 14.41 -9.32 7.82
CA ASP A 175 14.55 -10.70 7.32
C ASP A 175 13.22 -11.44 7.35
N TRP A 176 12.33 -11.11 8.30
CA TRP A 176 10.99 -11.67 8.35
C TRP A 176 10.17 -11.23 7.13
N TRP A 177 10.19 -9.94 6.81
CA TRP A 177 9.49 -9.42 5.63
C TRP A 177 10.03 -10.00 4.34
N ARG A 178 11.36 -10.08 4.19
CA ARG A 178 11.99 -10.71 3.01
C ARG A 178 11.55 -12.16 2.85
N ALA A 179 11.55 -12.93 3.93
CA ALA A 179 11.10 -14.32 3.90
C ALA A 179 9.62 -14.43 3.48
N ARG A 180 8.72 -13.62 4.06
CA ARG A 180 7.29 -13.62 3.69
C ARG A 180 7.06 -13.23 2.23
N VAL A 181 7.78 -12.23 1.72
CA VAL A 181 7.70 -11.81 0.32
C VAL A 181 8.15 -12.95 -0.60
N THR A 182 9.26 -13.61 -0.30
CA THR A 182 9.74 -14.76 -1.06
C THR A 182 8.75 -15.93 -1.04
N GLU A 183 8.19 -16.27 0.12
CA GLU A 183 7.17 -17.32 0.25
C GLU A 183 5.89 -17.04 -0.54
N ALA A 184 5.55 -15.76 -0.72
CA ALA A 184 4.42 -15.35 -1.55
C ALA A 184 4.70 -15.44 -3.07
N GLY A 185 5.89 -15.90 -3.47
CA GLY A 185 6.29 -16.04 -4.87
C GLY A 185 6.73 -14.73 -5.51
N LEU A 186 7.39 -13.86 -4.73
CA LEU A 186 7.99 -12.61 -5.20
C LEU A 186 9.52 -12.67 -5.07
N GLU A 187 10.21 -12.51 -6.18
CA GLU A 187 11.67 -12.45 -6.23
C GLU A 187 12.13 -10.98 -6.15
N THR A 188 13.09 -10.68 -5.28
CA THR A 188 13.59 -9.31 -5.12
C THR A 188 14.51 -8.93 -6.29
N ILE A 189 14.14 -7.87 -7.02
CA ILE A 189 14.99 -7.21 -8.02
C ILE A 189 15.99 -6.29 -7.32
N SER A 190 15.50 -5.48 -6.37
CA SER A 190 16.34 -4.58 -5.57
C SER A 190 15.69 -4.33 -4.21
N GLY A 191 16.50 -4.00 -3.21
CA GLY A 191 15.97 -3.60 -1.91
C GLY A 191 16.92 -2.69 -1.15
N ALA A 192 16.35 -1.85 -0.29
CA ALA A 192 17.08 -0.92 0.54
C ALA A 192 16.46 -0.89 1.94
N VAL A 193 17.29 -0.65 2.95
CA VAL A 193 16.84 -0.39 4.32
C VAL A 193 17.24 1.02 4.69
N GLN A 194 16.26 1.89 4.90
CA GLN A 194 16.50 3.19 5.49
C GLN A 194 16.69 3.02 6.99
N LYS A 195 17.70 3.67 7.55
CA LYS A 195 18.04 3.65 8.97
C LYS A 195 18.05 5.06 9.55
N ASN A 196 17.80 5.17 10.84
CA ASN A 196 18.09 6.38 11.62
C ASN A 196 19.61 6.61 11.74
N PRO A 197 20.06 7.80 12.17
CA PRO A 197 21.48 8.08 12.41
C PRO A 197 22.15 7.12 13.40
N ASP A 198 21.38 6.54 14.33
CA ASP A 198 21.84 5.53 15.29
C ASP A 198 21.93 4.10 14.70
N GLY A 199 21.57 3.94 13.42
CA GLY A 199 21.60 2.65 12.73
C GLY A 199 20.31 1.83 12.84
N THR A 200 19.30 2.28 13.60
CA THR A 200 18.03 1.58 13.76
C THR A 200 17.28 1.52 12.42
N PRO A 201 16.86 0.33 11.93
CA PRO A 201 16.04 0.20 10.73
C PRO A 201 14.69 0.92 10.86
N MET A 202 14.33 1.68 9.84
CA MET A 202 13.10 2.46 9.78
C MET A 202 12.19 1.99 8.65
N TRP A 203 12.69 1.95 7.42
CA TRP A 203 11.90 1.54 6.27
C TRP A 203 12.59 0.44 5.49
N LEU A 204 11.85 -0.59 5.13
CA LEU A 204 12.24 -1.58 4.15
C LEU A 204 11.60 -1.25 2.82
N TYR A 205 12.42 -0.98 1.81
CA TYR A 205 11.97 -0.82 0.43
C TYR A 205 12.36 -2.06 -0.37
N LEU A 206 11.39 -2.65 -1.08
CA LEU A 206 11.61 -3.80 -1.97
C LEU A 206 10.96 -3.53 -3.31
N LEU A 207 11.70 -3.74 -4.38
CA LEU A 207 11.15 -3.88 -5.73
C LEU A 207 11.31 -5.34 -6.13
N CYS A 208 10.19 -6.00 -6.39
CA CYS A 208 10.12 -7.43 -6.65
C CYS A 208 9.47 -7.71 -8.00
N ARG A 209 9.75 -8.88 -8.58
CA ARG A 209 8.99 -9.46 -9.71
C ARG A 209 8.21 -10.69 -9.24
N PRO A 210 7.03 -10.97 -9.80
CA PRO A 210 6.40 -12.28 -9.64
C PRO A 210 7.34 -13.39 -10.12
N ALA A 211 7.55 -14.41 -9.29
CA ALA A 211 8.32 -15.59 -9.68
C ALA A 211 7.61 -16.31 -10.85
N ALA A 212 8.41 -16.84 -11.78
CA ALA A 212 7.91 -17.72 -12.84
C ALA A 212 7.23 -18.95 -12.19
N ALA A 213 6.09 -19.34 -12.75
CA ALA A 213 5.37 -20.54 -12.34
C ALA A 213 6.13 -21.82 -12.71
#